data_AF-A0A529ME32-F1
#
_entry.id   AF-A0A529ME32-F1
#
_cell.length_a   1.000
_cell.length_b   1.000
_cell.length_c   1.000
_cell.angle_alpha   90.00
_cell.angle_beta   90.00
_cell.angle_gamma   90.00
#
_symmetry.space_group_name_H-M   'P 1'
#
loop_
_entity.id
_entity.type
_entity.pdbx_description
1 polymer ?
#
loop_
_entity_poly.entity_id
_entity_poly.type
_entity_poly.pdbx_seq_one_letter_code
_entity_poly.pdbx_strand_id
1 'polypeptide(L)'
;ADIPSKGTGLGSSSAFTVGLLHALNAFRGQYVSKAKLGADSCCIEIELCGAPIGRQDQYAAAFGGLNLIEFHFDDSVSVSPLIC
;
A
#
# COMPACT_ATOMS: atom_id res chain seq x y z
N ALA A 1 -10.05 5.23 10.89
CA ALA A 1 -8.63 5.59 10.99
C ALA A 1 -8.41 6.12 12.40
N ASP A 2 -7.49 5.54 13.15
CA ASP A 2 -7.26 5.89 14.56
C ASP A 2 -6.50 7.22 14.73
N ILE A 3 -6.00 7.76 13.63
CA ILE A 3 -5.25 9.02 13.57
C ILE A 3 -5.90 9.92 12.52
N PRO A 4 -6.10 11.24 12.80
CA PRO A 4 -6.76 12.16 11.88
C PRO A 4 -6.09 12.17 10.50
N SER A 5 -6.92 12.32 9.46
CA SER A 5 -6.58 12.05 8.05
C SER A 5 -5.57 13.01 7.41
N LYS A 6 -5.20 14.11 8.07
CA LYS A 6 -4.29 15.11 7.51
C LYS A 6 -2.96 15.14 8.25
N GLY A 7 -1.90 14.77 7.54
CA GLY A 7 -0.54 15.26 7.81
C GLY A 7 0.19 14.65 8.99
N THR A 8 -0.18 13.45 9.45
CA THR A 8 0.52 12.80 10.58
C THR A 8 1.83 12.13 10.18
N GLY A 9 2.07 11.95 8.88
CA GLY A 9 3.29 11.33 8.35
C GLY A 9 3.38 9.81 8.59
N LEU A 10 2.27 9.17 8.97
CA LEU A 10 2.23 7.74 9.32
C LEU A 10 1.57 6.85 8.25
N GLY A 11 1.38 7.35 7.03
CA GLY A 11 0.78 6.58 5.94
C GLY A 11 -0.69 6.20 6.14
N SER A 12 -1.45 6.94 6.97
CA SER A 12 -2.83 6.59 7.33
C SER A 12 -3.81 6.59 6.14
N SER A 13 -3.59 7.45 5.14
CA SER A 13 -4.39 7.46 3.90
C SER A 13 -4.18 6.18 3.09
N SER A 14 -2.91 5.84 2.83
CA SER A 14 -2.57 4.64 2.07
C SER A 14 -3.00 3.36 2.80
N ALA A 15 -2.89 3.32 4.12
CA ALA A 15 -3.40 2.21 4.93
C ALA A 15 -4.93 2.04 4.79
N PHE A 16 -5.68 3.16 4.71
CA PHE A 16 -7.11 3.11 4.45
C PHE A 16 -7.43 2.53 3.06
N THR A 17 -6.75 3.02 2.01
CA THR A 17 -6.93 2.53 0.64
C THR A 17 -6.63 1.03 0.53
N VAL A 18 -5.50 0.58 1.08
CA VAL A 18 -5.11 -0.84 1.13
C VAL A 18 -6.16 -1.68 1.87
N GLY A 19 -6.61 -1.23 3.05
CA GLY A 19 -7.62 -1.93 3.84
C GLY A 19 -8.97 -2.04 3.10
N LEU A 20 -9.39 -0.97 2.43
CA LEU A 20 -10.61 -0.95 1.62
C LEU A 20 -10.53 -1.94 0.45
N LEU A 21 -9.41 -1.96 -0.30
CA LEU A 21 -9.22 -2.92 -1.38
C LEU A 21 -9.23 -4.36 -0.87
N HIS A 22 -8.58 -4.62 0.26
CA HIS A 22 -8.54 -5.95 0.86
C HIS A 22 -9.97 -6.41 1.19
N ALA A 23 -10.76 -5.56 1.85
CA ALA A 23 -12.13 -5.87 2.22
C ALA A 23 -13.02 -6.12 1.00
N LEU A 24 -12.89 -5.33 -0.08
CA LEU A 24 -13.67 -5.52 -1.31
C LEU A 24 -13.31 -6.82 -2.04
N ASN A 25 -12.03 -7.17 -2.11
CA ASN A 25 -11.60 -8.45 -2.69
C ASN A 25 -12.14 -9.62 -1.86
N ALA A 26 -12.03 -9.56 -0.54
CA ALA A 26 -12.56 -10.57 0.37
C ALA A 26 -14.09 -10.71 0.23
N PHE A 27 -14.82 -9.59 0.15
CA PHE A 27 -16.27 -9.58 -0.07
C PHE A 27 -16.67 -10.28 -1.39
N ARG A 28 -15.84 -10.18 -2.42
CA ARG A 28 -16.03 -10.87 -3.71
C ARG A 28 -15.52 -12.32 -3.72
N GLY A 29 -14.99 -12.83 -2.61
CA GLY A 29 -14.37 -14.15 -2.54
C GLY A 29 -13.07 -14.27 -3.35
N GLN A 30 -12.39 -13.14 -3.61
CA GLN A 30 -11.18 -13.09 -4.41
C GLN A 30 -9.95 -13.01 -3.51
N TYR A 31 -9.00 -13.93 -3.73
CA TYR A 31 -7.68 -13.82 -3.13
C TYR A 31 -6.87 -12.75 -3.86
N VAL A 32 -6.17 -11.91 -3.10
CA VAL A 32 -5.26 -10.90 -3.61
C VAL A 32 -3.94 -10.98 -2.85
N SER A 33 -2.83 -10.99 -3.58
CA SER A 33 -1.50 -11.01 -2.97
C SER A 33 -1.17 -9.64 -2.37
N LYS A 34 -0.28 -9.61 -1.37
CA LYS A 34 0.20 -8.35 -0.75
C LYS A 34 0.82 -7.40 -1.77
N ALA A 35 1.63 -7.95 -2.70
CA ALA A 35 2.22 -7.18 -3.79
C ALA A 35 1.16 -6.52 -4.68
N LYS A 36 0.11 -7.28 -5.05
CA LYS A 36 -1.00 -6.75 -5.84
C LYS A 36 -1.80 -5.69 -5.08
N LEU A 37 -2.05 -5.89 -3.80
CA LEU A 37 -2.71 -4.91 -2.93
C LEU A 37 -1.95 -3.58 -2.89
N GLY A 38 -0.63 -3.63 -2.72
CA GLY A 38 0.22 -2.43 -2.75
C GLY A 38 0.18 -1.73 -4.11
N ALA A 39 0.34 -2.48 -5.21
CA ALA A 39 0.31 -1.95 -6.57
C ALA A 39 -1.06 -1.33 -6.94
N ASP A 40 -2.15 -2.03 -6.68
CA ASP A 40 -3.51 -1.55 -6.99
C ASP A 40 -3.83 -0.28 -6.16
N SER A 41 -3.34 -0.21 -4.91
CA SER A 41 -3.50 0.97 -4.07
C SER A 41 -2.69 2.17 -4.58
N CYS A 42 -1.47 1.94 -5.09
CA CYS A 42 -0.69 2.99 -5.75
C CYS A 42 -1.40 3.52 -6.99
N CYS A 43 -1.94 2.64 -7.85
CA CYS A 43 -2.68 3.05 -9.04
C CYS A 43 -3.87 3.95 -8.66
N ILE A 44 -4.62 3.58 -7.62
CA ILE A 44 -5.76 4.39 -7.16
C ILE A 44 -5.32 5.76 -6.64
N GLU A 45 -4.34 5.84 -5.74
CA GLU A 45 -3.97 7.12 -5.14
C GLU A 45 -3.19 8.02 -6.11
N ILE A 46 -2.24 7.46 -6.86
CA ILE A 46 -1.31 8.24 -7.69
C ILE A 46 -1.89 8.48 -9.08
N GLU A 47 -2.38 7.44 -9.77
CA GLU A 47 -2.79 7.55 -11.17
C GLU A 47 -4.24 8.03 -11.31
N LEU A 48 -5.16 7.46 -10.54
CA LEU A 48 -6.59 7.78 -10.65
C LEU A 48 -6.97 9.05 -9.86
N CYS A 49 -6.46 9.18 -8.64
CA CYS A 49 -6.71 10.34 -7.79
C CYS A 49 -5.70 11.48 -7.99
N GLY A 50 -4.59 11.24 -8.70
CA GLY A 50 -3.60 12.27 -9.02
C GLY A 50 -2.79 12.75 -7.80
N ALA A 51 -2.66 11.97 -6.74
CA ALA A 51 -1.96 12.39 -5.54
C ALA A 51 -0.43 12.45 -5.78
N PRO A 52 0.25 13.58 -5.48
CA PRO A 52 1.69 13.72 -5.67
C PRO A 52 2.47 13.08 -4.51
N ILE A 53 2.36 11.75 -4.38
CA ILE A 53 2.95 10.95 -3.29
C ILE A 53 3.81 9.80 -3.82
N GLY A 54 4.66 9.25 -2.95
CA GLY A 54 5.44 8.04 -3.24
C GLY A 54 4.62 6.75 -3.12
N ARG A 55 5.30 5.61 -3.34
CA ARG A 55 4.71 4.25 -3.28
C ARG A 55 4.93 3.52 -1.94
N GLN A 56 5.76 4.07 -1.06
CA GLN A 56 6.22 3.35 0.15
C GLN A 56 5.11 3.02 1.14
N ASP A 57 4.14 3.92 1.32
CA ASP A 57 3.10 3.78 2.35
C ASP A 57 2.10 2.66 1.99
N GLN A 58 1.75 2.53 0.71
CA GLN A 58 0.85 1.49 0.21
C GLN A 58 1.50 0.10 0.36
N TYR A 59 2.78 -0.04 0.01
CA TYR A 59 3.50 -1.29 0.19
C TYR A 59 3.73 -1.63 1.67
N ALA A 60 4.10 -0.64 2.50
CA ALA A 60 4.23 -0.85 3.94
C ALA A 60 2.93 -1.35 4.58
N ALA A 61 1.80 -0.72 4.25
CA ALA A 61 0.49 -1.13 4.76
C ALA A 61 0.03 -2.50 4.23
N ALA A 62 0.32 -2.83 2.97
CA ALA A 62 -0.06 -4.11 2.38
C ALA A 62 0.74 -5.29 2.95
N PHE A 63 2.02 -5.10 3.23
CA PHE A 63 2.90 -6.17 3.69
C PHE A 63 2.87 -6.37 5.20
N GLY A 64 2.80 -5.26 5.97
CA GLY A 64 2.93 -5.26 7.42
C GLY A 64 4.33 -5.67 7.90
N GLY A 65 4.63 -5.43 9.17
CA GLY A 65 5.95 -5.72 9.76
C GLY A 65 7.05 -4.78 9.28
N LEU A 66 8.30 -5.16 9.54
CA LEU A 66 9.49 -4.41 9.11
C LEU A 66 10.03 -4.98 7.79
N ASN A 67 10.15 -4.15 6.76
CA ASN A 67 10.56 -4.58 5.43
C ASN A 67 11.62 -3.63 4.83
N LEU A 68 12.54 -4.21 4.05
CA LEU A 68 13.28 -3.49 3.02
C LEU A 68 12.42 -3.47 1.74
N ILE A 69 12.15 -2.28 1.22
CA ILE A 69 11.35 -2.08 0.00
C ILE A 69 12.24 -1.42 -1.04
N GLU A 70 12.40 -2.07 -2.18
CA GLU A 70 13.23 -1.60 -3.30
C GLU A 70 12.35 -1.26 -4.50
N PHE A 71 12.47 -0.03 -5.00
CA PHE A 71 11.79 0.46 -6.19
C PHE A 71 12.78 0.50 -7.35
N HIS A 72 12.51 -0.27 -8.40
CA HIS A 72 13.40 -0.42 -9.54
C HIS A 72 13.02 0.55 -10.68
N PHE A 73 13.95 0.79 -11.60
CA PHE A 73 13.73 1.66 -12.76
C PHE A 73 12.72 1.12 -13.77
N ASP A 74 12.46 -0.18 -13.75
CA ASP A 74 11.46 -0.86 -14.59
C ASP A 74 10.07 -0.92 -13.93
N ASP A 75 9.83 -0.06 -12.94
CA ASP A 75 8.63 0.04 -12.10
C ASP A 75 8.32 -1.19 -11.22
N SER A 76 9.17 -2.21 -11.25
CA SER A 76 9.05 -3.37 -10.37
C SER A 76 9.38 -3.01 -8.92
N VAL A 77 8.76 -3.72 -7.97
CA VAL A 77 8.94 -3.49 -6.54
C VAL A 77 9.28 -4.80 -5.85
N SER A 78 10.41 -4.82 -5.13
CA SER A 78 10.83 -5.95 -4.31
C SER A 78 10.62 -5.64 -2.84
N VAL A 79 10.08 -6.59 -2.08
CA VAL A 79 9.82 -6.45 -0.64
C VAL A 79 10.41 -7.62 0.11
N SER A 80 11.37 -7.33 0.97
CA SER A 80 12.11 -8.31 1.77
C SER A 80 11.83 -8.07 3.26
N PRO A 81 11.22 -9.01 4.00
CA PRO A 81 11.01 -8.86 5.43
C PRO A 81 12.35 -8.89 6.17
N LEU A 82 12.53 -7.97 7.10
CA LEU A 82 13.71 -7.95 7.97
C LEU A 82 13.39 -8.70 9.26
N ILE A 83 14.19 -9.72 9.57
CA ILE A 83 14.13 -10.45 10.84
C ILE A 83 15.16 -9.81 11.77
N CYS A 84 14.68 -9.24 12.86
CA CYS A 84 15.48 -8.61 13.91
C CYS A 84 15.35 -9.40 15.22
#